data_AF-A0A2S1SXY2-F1
#
_entry.id   AF-A0A2S1SXY2-F1
#
_cell.length_a   1.000
_cell.length_b   1.000
_cell.length_c   1.000
_cell.angle_alpha   90.00
_cell.angle_beta   90.00
_cell.angle_gamma   90.00
#
_symmetry.space_group_name_H-M   'P 1'
#
loop_
_entity.id
_entity.type
_entity.pdbx_description
1 polymer ?
#
loop_
_entity_poly.entity_id
_entity_poly.type
_entity_poly.pdbx_seq_one_letter_code
_entity_poly.pdbx_strand_id
1 'polypeptide(L)'
;MCDSIGMTPIQNTATKPESGNEIGRDESAGTSDTEGFLSQARTIEMILERSARTNRTVPIRRVFLQLGEGRDTEPGALKSLVSSRQERALDLYLLVAAITGGPGHSVTEWSTTWARTIGIFDQKSGASAVSRAWKALKDLDLITTARGSQRRTTVTKCMEDGSGPYEPPANVGEKYLQLPFEYWEEGLHTKLTLAGKAMFLIALAQRKHKFPLVHARISEWYGLAQKTVASGIDDLVENGILAPAGFEYFDTLAARSGRGSRPLYRLVRPFHQRGLPPTGLEAFPAQTEAGK
;
A
#
# COMPACT_ATOMS: atom_id res chain seq x y z
N MET A 1 -3.57 76.20 -22.95
CA MET A 1 -4.39 76.98 -23.91
C MET A 1 -5.30 75.99 -24.63
N CYS A 2 -6.62 76.18 -24.46
CA CYS A 2 -7.74 75.95 -25.40
C CYS A 2 -7.64 74.81 -26.43
N ASP A 3 -8.66 74.03 -26.79
CA ASP A 3 -10.03 73.72 -26.33
C ASP A 3 -10.59 72.76 -27.40
N SER A 4 -11.77 72.18 -27.13
CA SER A 4 -12.70 71.51 -28.08
C SER A 4 -12.48 70.01 -28.35
N ILE A 5 -13.28 69.08 -27.79
CA ILE A 5 -14.74 68.80 -27.85
C ILE A 5 -15.11 67.88 -29.02
N GLY A 6 -15.73 66.75 -28.68
CA GLY A 6 -16.45 65.85 -29.59
C GLY A 6 -17.09 64.69 -28.84
N MET A 7 -18.30 64.89 -28.32
CA MET A 7 -19.09 63.96 -27.50
C MET A 7 -20.30 63.44 -28.29
N THR A 8 -20.87 62.32 -27.81
CA THR A 8 -22.24 61.76 -27.98
C THR A 8 -22.39 60.51 -28.89
N PRO A 9 -23.43 59.64 -28.72
CA PRO A 9 -24.05 59.14 -27.47
C PRO A 9 -24.68 57.68 -27.51
N ILE A 10 -24.97 57.12 -26.31
CA ILE A 10 -26.10 56.20 -25.84
C ILE A 10 -26.28 54.84 -26.62
N GLN A 11 -26.59 53.65 -26.07
CA GLN A 11 -27.66 53.29 -25.12
C GLN A 11 -27.43 51.95 -24.38
N ASN A 12 -27.90 51.92 -23.14
CA ASN A 12 -28.22 50.74 -22.32
C ASN A 12 -29.56 50.15 -22.76
N THR A 13 -29.67 48.83 -22.85
CA THR A 13 -30.95 48.11 -22.68
C THR A 13 -30.74 46.91 -21.77
N ALA A 14 -31.42 46.96 -20.63
CA ALA A 14 -31.59 45.86 -19.70
C ALA A 14 -32.74 44.95 -20.17
N THR A 15 -32.57 43.63 -20.03
CA THR A 15 -33.68 42.67 -20.02
C THR A 15 -33.50 41.73 -18.82
N LYS A 16 -34.58 41.59 -18.06
CA LYS A 16 -34.76 40.81 -16.82
C LYS A 16 -34.73 39.27 -17.07
N PRO A 17 -34.68 38.46 -16.00
CA PRO A 17 -34.29 37.05 -16.02
C PRO A 17 -35.48 36.10 -16.24
N GLU A 18 -35.20 34.93 -16.82
CA GLU A 18 -36.07 33.77 -16.74
C GLU A 18 -35.46 32.71 -15.83
N SER A 19 -36.26 32.38 -14.82
CA SER A 19 -36.12 31.30 -13.87
C SER A 19 -36.51 29.96 -14.47
N GLY A 20 -35.79 28.90 -14.10
CA GLY A 20 -36.35 27.55 -14.00
C GLY A 20 -35.60 26.49 -14.78
N ASN A 21 -34.72 25.74 -14.11
CA ASN A 21 -34.94 24.31 -13.97
C ASN A 21 -34.07 23.74 -12.83
N GLU A 22 -34.73 23.16 -11.84
CA GLU A 22 -34.11 22.22 -10.90
C GLU A 22 -33.91 20.85 -11.58
N ILE A 23 -33.15 20.01 -10.88
CA ILE A 23 -33.05 18.55 -10.98
C ILE A 23 -31.91 18.04 -11.88
N GLY A 24 -30.87 17.55 -11.20
CA GLY A 24 -29.81 16.74 -11.82
C GLY A 24 -28.56 16.64 -10.94
N ARG A 25 -28.67 16.07 -9.74
CA ARG A 25 -27.51 15.44 -9.10
C ARG A 25 -27.16 14.23 -9.95
N ASP A 26 -26.05 14.30 -10.68
CA ASP A 26 -25.44 13.12 -11.26
C ASP A 26 -24.21 12.75 -10.43
N GLU A 27 -24.46 11.85 -9.47
CA GLU A 27 -23.45 10.96 -8.93
C GLU A 27 -23.09 9.95 -10.03
N SER A 28 -21.97 10.16 -10.70
CA SER A 28 -21.28 9.05 -11.35
C SER A 28 -19.78 9.31 -11.41
N ALA A 29 -19.08 8.77 -10.41
CA ALA A 29 -17.68 8.39 -10.55
C ALA A 29 -17.60 7.26 -11.59
N GLY A 30 -17.72 7.65 -12.87
CA GLY A 30 -17.57 6.77 -14.00
C GLY A 30 -16.09 6.43 -14.18
N THR A 31 -15.77 5.15 -13.96
CA THR A 31 -14.54 4.50 -14.41
C THR A 31 -14.33 4.81 -15.89
N SER A 32 -13.49 5.80 -16.21
CA SER A 32 -13.18 6.10 -17.60
C SER A 32 -12.27 4.99 -18.12
N ASP A 33 -12.88 3.95 -18.69
CA ASP A 33 -12.22 3.08 -19.66
C ASP A 33 -11.72 3.98 -20.79
N THR A 34 -10.46 4.37 -20.69
CA THR A 34 -9.79 5.16 -21.71
C THR A 34 -9.71 4.27 -22.94
N GLU A 35 -10.45 4.62 -23.99
CA GLU A 35 -10.74 3.80 -25.18
C GLU A 35 -9.63 2.81 -25.53
N GLY A 36 -9.90 1.52 -25.33
CA GLY A 36 -9.09 0.40 -25.80
C GLY A 36 -8.17 -0.28 -24.76
N PHE A 37 -7.91 0.31 -23.59
CA PHE A 37 -7.10 -0.34 -22.54
C PHE A 37 -7.92 -0.70 -21.31
N LEU A 38 -7.68 -1.90 -20.76
CA LEU A 38 -8.21 -2.28 -19.45
C LEU A 38 -7.69 -1.31 -18.38
N SER A 39 -8.57 -0.91 -17.45
CA SER A 39 -8.19 -0.13 -16.27
C SER A 39 -7.14 -0.85 -15.41
N GLN A 40 -6.46 -0.11 -14.53
CA GLN A 40 -5.51 -0.67 -13.56
C GLN A 40 -6.22 -1.69 -12.66
N ALA A 41 -7.36 -1.31 -12.09
CA ALA A 41 -8.14 -2.17 -11.20
C ALA A 41 -8.54 -3.48 -11.90
N ARG A 42 -9.10 -3.40 -13.11
CA ARG A 42 -9.50 -4.60 -13.86
C ARG A 42 -8.30 -5.46 -14.25
N THR A 43 -7.17 -4.85 -14.59
CA THR A 43 -5.93 -5.60 -14.89
C THR A 43 -5.43 -6.37 -13.66
N ILE A 44 -5.43 -5.73 -12.48
CA ILE A 44 -5.00 -6.37 -11.23
C ILE A 44 -5.95 -7.49 -10.84
N GLU A 45 -7.25 -7.27 -10.91
CA GLU A 45 -8.29 -8.27 -10.65
C GLU A 45 -8.07 -9.53 -11.50
N MET A 46 -7.95 -9.37 -12.83
CA MET A 46 -7.71 -10.48 -13.76
C MET A 46 -6.38 -11.22 -13.52
N ILE A 47 -5.39 -10.54 -12.92
CA ILE A 47 -4.13 -11.16 -12.53
C ILE A 47 -4.30 -11.95 -11.22
N LEU A 48 -4.99 -11.38 -10.23
CA LEU A 48 -5.24 -12.03 -8.94
C LEU A 48 -6.13 -13.26 -9.06
N GLU A 49 -7.12 -13.27 -9.96
CA GLU A 49 -7.94 -14.44 -10.27
C GLU A 49 -7.10 -15.67 -10.66
N ARG A 50 -5.93 -15.45 -11.27
CA ARG A 50 -5.00 -16.53 -11.67
C ARG A 50 -4.20 -17.10 -10.52
N SER A 51 -4.17 -16.44 -9.36
CA SER A 51 -3.35 -16.88 -8.24
C SER A 51 -3.80 -18.21 -7.65
N ALA A 52 -5.06 -18.62 -7.91
CA ALA A 52 -5.71 -19.81 -7.36
C ALA A 52 -5.56 -19.97 -5.83
N ARG A 53 -5.41 -18.87 -5.08
CA ARG A 53 -5.17 -18.90 -3.63
C ARG A 53 -6.50 -18.95 -2.87
N THR A 54 -6.85 -20.12 -2.31
CA THR A 54 -8.11 -20.32 -1.57
C THR A 54 -8.29 -19.36 -0.39
N ASN A 55 -7.22 -19.08 0.36
CA ASN A 55 -7.30 -18.25 1.56
C ASN A 55 -7.28 -16.74 1.27
N ARG A 56 -7.14 -16.33 0.00
CA ARG A 56 -7.12 -14.91 -0.44
C ARG A 56 -6.15 -14.04 0.38
N THR A 57 -4.99 -14.61 0.73
CA THR A 57 -3.88 -13.92 1.38
C THR A 57 -2.57 -14.29 0.70
N VAL A 58 -1.62 -13.36 0.78
CA VAL A 58 -0.26 -13.56 0.30
C VAL A 58 0.67 -13.72 1.51
N PRO A 59 1.26 -14.90 1.73
CA PRO A 59 2.30 -15.06 2.73
C PRO A 59 3.58 -14.36 2.25
N ILE A 60 4.09 -13.45 3.08
CA ILE A 60 5.38 -12.80 2.87
C ILE A 60 6.19 -13.06 4.14
N ARG A 61 7.41 -13.58 4.00
CA ARG A 61 8.25 -13.87 5.15
C ARG A 61 8.58 -12.59 5.91
N ARG A 62 8.64 -12.69 7.23
CA ARG A 62 9.02 -11.56 8.09
C ARG A 62 10.42 -11.02 7.77
N VAL A 63 11.31 -11.87 7.24
CA VAL A 63 12.66 -11.48 6.79
C VAL A 63 12.66 -10.36 5.74
N PHE A 64 11.56 -10.21 4.98
CA PHE A 64 11.37 -9.05 4.09
C PHE A 64 11.42 -7.71 4.84
N LEU A 65 10.89 -7.70 6.08
CA LEU A 65 10.82 -6.52 6.94
C LEU A 65 12.04 -6.44 7.85
N GLN A 66 12.42 -7.56 8.44
CA GLN A 66 13.35 -7.64 9.57
C GLN A 66 14.03 -9.01 9.59
N LEU A 67 15.37 -9.00 9.58
CA LEU A 67 16.23 -10.14 9.82
C LEU A 67 16.56 -10.26 11.32
N GLY A 68 16.86 -11.48 11.75
CA GLY A 68 17.22 -11.77 13.14
C GLY A 68 16.10 -11.50 14.15
N GLU A 69 16.42 -11.67 15.43
CA GLU A 69 15.51 -11.37 16.55
C GLU A 69 16.26 -10.73 17.71
N GLY A 70 15.57 -9.89 18.49
CA GLY A 70 16.16 -9.29 19.68
C GLY A 70 17.30 -8.33 19.32
N ARG A 71 18.50 -8.61 19.86
CA ARG A 71 19.68 -7.75 19.72
C ARG A 71 20.34 -7.84 18.34
N ASP A 72 20.18 -8.96 17.65
CA ASP A 72 20.74 -9.19 16.31
C ASP A 72 19.74 -8.79 15.22
N THR A 73 18.82 -7.88 15.55
CA THR A 73 17.82 -7.40 14.61
C THR A 73 18.49 -6.52 13.56
N GLU A 74 18.28 -6.87 12.31
CA GLU A 74 18.68 -6.04 11.18
C GLU A 74 17.50 -5.73 10.25
N PRO A 75 17.48 -4.56 9.59
CA PRO A 75 16.45 -4.25 8.63
C PRO A 75 16.47 -5.18 7.41
N GLY A 76 15.30 -5.64 6.97
CA GLY A 76 15.15 -6.42 5.74
C GLY A 76 15.08 -5.55 4.47
N ALA A 77 14.80 -6.20 3.33
CA ALA A 77 14.76 -5.57 2.01
C ALA A 77 13.77 -4.41 1.88
N LEU A 78 12.69 -4.38 2.69
CA LEU A 78 11.73 -3.27 2.71
C LEU A 78 12.42 -1.93 2.98
N LYS A 79 13.43 -1.88 3.86
CA LYS A 79 14.19 -0.65 4.14
C LYS A 79 14.73 -0.02 2.87
N SER A 80 15.38 -0.83 2.02
CA SER A 80 16.04 -0.37 0.79
C SER A 80 15.04 0.16 -0.23
N LEU A 81 13.85 -0.46 -0.32
CA LEU A 81 12.76 0.02 -1.18
C LEU A 81 12.23 1.37 -0.70
N VAL A 82 12.02 1.54 0.62
CA VAL A 82 11.50 2.78 1.18
C VAL A 82 12.52 3.91 1.08
N SER A 83 13.78 3.68 1.46
CA SER A 83 14.84 4.69 1.41
C SER A 83 15.14 5.17 -0.01
N SER A 84 15.07 4.26 -0.99
CA SER A 84 15.29 4.54 -2.40
C SER A 84 14.01 4.99 -3.13
N ARG A 85 12.90 5.20 -2.41
CA ARG A 85 11.60 5.66 -2.94
C ARG A 85 11.04 4.77 -4.06
N GLN A 86 11.25 3.46 -3.96
CA GLN A 86 10.90 2.47 -4.98
C GLN A 86 9.46 1.95 -4.80
N GLU A 87 8.48 2.86 -4.85
CA GLU A 87 7.08 2.52 -4.62
C GLU A 87 6.51 1.51 -5.62
N ARG A 88 6.72 1.77 -6.92
CA ARG A 88 6.27 0.88 -8.00
C ARG A 88 6.93 -0.49 -7.92
N ALA A 89 8.16 -0.56 -7.43
CA ALA A 89 8.86 -1.83 -7.24
C ALA A 89 8.21 -2.61 -6.09
N LEU A 90 7.87 -1.95 -4.98
CA LEU A 90 7.13 -2.59 -3.89
C LEU A 90 5.78 -3.13 -4.38
N ASP A 91 4.98 -2.32 -5.09
CA ASP A 91 3.67 -2.75 -5.58
C ASP A 91 3.76 -3.95 -6.53
N LEU A 92 4.71 -3.93 -7.47
CA LEU A 92 4.95 -5.05 -8.36
C LEU A 92 5.42 -6.29 -7.62
N TYR A 93 6.31 -6.15 -6.64
CA TYR A 93 6.78 -7.27 -5.82
C TYR A 93 5.63 -7.94 -5.06
N LEU A 94 4.77 -7.15 -4.40
CA LEU A 94 3.62 -7.68 -3.67
C LEU A 94 2.67 -8.43 -4.61
N LEU A 95 2.42 -7.89 -5.82
CA LEU A 95 1.55 -8.52 -6.81
C LEU A 95 2.17 -9.80 -7.40
N VAL A 96 3.47 -9.80 -7.69
CA VAL A 96 4.20 -11.02 -8.09
C VAL A 96 4.08 -12.08 -7.01
N ALA A 97 4.36 -11.74 -5.75
CA ALA A 97 4.21 -12.66 -4.63
C ALA A 97 2.78 -13.22 -4.50
N ALA A 98 1.76 -12.42 -4.84
CA ALA A 98 0.38 -12.85 -4.86
C ALA A 98 0.14 -13.97 -5.87
N ILE A 99 0.71 -13.89 -7.07
CA ILE A 99 0.39 -14.82 -8.18
C ILE A 99 1.41 -15.93 -8.40
N THR A 100 2.60 -15.86 -7.80
CA THR A 100 3.63 -16.91 -7.89
C THR A 100 3.49 -17.97 -6.79
N GLY A 101 2.27 -18.25 -6.33
CA GLY A 101 1.99 -19.28 -5.32
C GLY A 101 2.07 -20.71 -5.85
N GLY A 102 1.95 -20.90 -7.17
CA GLY A 102 1.98 -22.20 -7.83
C GLY A 102 3.40 -22.75 -8.09
N PRO A 103 3.48 -23.95 -8.71
CA PRO A 103 4.75 -24.59 -9.06
C PRO A 103 5.66 -23.68 -9.89
N GLY A 104 6.96 -23.67 -9.59
CA GLY A 104 7.96 -22.89 -10.31
C GLY A 104 8.00 -21.39 -9.96
N HIS A 105 7.12 -20.92 -9.06
CA HIS A 105 7.17 -19.59 -8.44
C HIS A 105 7.44 -18.43 -9.41
N SER A 106 6.89 -18.54 -10.62
CA SER A 106 7.15 -17.61 -11.71
C SER A 106 5.89 -17.29 -12.47
N VAL A 107 5.92 -16.14 -13.16
CA VAL A 107 4.83 -15.66 -13.99
C VAL A 107 5.41 -15.04 -15.25
N THR A 108 4.79 -15.33 -16.40
CA THR A 108 5.23 -14.82 -17.69
C THR A 108 4.17 -13.89 -18.27
N GLU A 109 4.50 -12.61 -18.38
CA GLU A 109 3.54 -11.59 -18.80
C GLU A 109 4.17 -10.51 -19.68
N TRP A 110 3.30 -9.78 -20.38
CA TRP A 110 3.71 -8.63 -21.17
C TRP A 110 4.15 -7.47 -20.27
N SER A 111 5.16 -6.73 -20.70
CA SER A 111 5.59 -5.52 -19.98
C SER A 111 4.47 -4.48 -19.88
N THR A 112 3.59 -4.39 -20.88
CA THR A 112 2.42 -3.51 -20.87
C THR A 112 1.36 -3.96 -19.85
N THR A 113 1.23 -5.26 -19.59
CA THR A 113 0.35 -5.77 -18.51
C THR A 113 0.84 -5.29 -17.15
N TRP A 114 2.13 -5.45 -16.86
CA TRP A 114 2.73 -4.94 -15.62
C TRP A 114 2.70 -3.41 -15.52
N ALA A 115 2.78 -2.69 -16.64
CA ALA A 115 2.69 -1.24 -16.64
C ALA A 115 1.29 -0.78 -16.18
N ARG A 116 0.24 -1.45 -16.66
CA ARG A 116 -1.14 -1.15 -16.24
C ARG A 116 -1.37 -1.40 -14.76
N THR A 117 -0.76 -2.43 -14.16
CA THR A 117 -0.91 -2.71 -12.72
C THR A 117 -0.30 -1.63 -11.82
N ILE A 118 0.61 -0.82 -12.35
CA ILE A 118 1.19 0.35 -11.65
C ILE A 118 0.66 1.69 -12.20
N GLY A 119 -0.47 1.67 -12.92
CA GLY A 119 -1.18 2.86 -13.38
C GLY A 119 -0.55 3.55 -14.61
N ILE A 120 0.28 2.86 -15.39
CA ILE A 120 0.91 3.43 -16.60
C ILE A 120 0.37 2.72 -17.84
N PHE A 121 -0.40 3.45 -18.64
CA PHE A 121 -1.09 2.92 -19.82
C PHE A 121 -0.33 3.16 -21.13
N ASP A 122 0.57 4.16 -21.19
CA ASP A 122 1.45 4.38 -22.33
C ASP A 122 2.48 3.23 -22.46
N GLN A 123 2.60 2.66 -23.67
CA GLN A 123 3.44 1.49 -23.89
C GLN A 123 4.94 1.78 -23.67
N LYS A 124 5.45 2.92 -24.18
CA LYS A 124 6.88 3.24 -24.12
C LYS A 124 7.32 3.58 -22.70
N SER A 125 6.57 4.45 -22.04
CA SER A 125 6.82 4.89 -20.66
C SER A 125 6.56 3.75 -19.68
N GLY A 126 5.53 2.94 -19.93
CA GLY A 126 5.17 1.77 -19.15
C GLY A 126 6.29 0.73 -19.12
N ALA A 127 6.80 0.34 -20.29
CA ALA A 127 7.88 -0.63 -20.37
C ALA A 127 9.15 -0.18 -19.66
N SER A 128 9.48 1.11 -19.80
CA SER A 128 10.63 1.72 -19.13
C SER A 128 10.46 1.77 -17.62
N ALA A 129 9.27 2.11 -17.12
CA ALA A 129 8.97 2.14 -15.69
C ALA A 129 9.01 0.75 -15.06
N VAL A 130 8.44 -0.24 -15.74
CA VAL A 130 8.45 -1.65 -15.32
C VAL A 130 9.89 -2.18 -15.28
N SER A 131 10.71 -1.87 -16.28
CA SER A 131 12.12 -2.27 -16.30
C SER A 131 12.94 -1.67 -15.16
N ARG A 132 12.70 -0.40 -14.80
CA ARG A 132 13.34 0.23 -13.63
C ARG A 132 12.90 -0.43 -12.31
N ALA A 133 11.62 -0.74 -12.16
CA ALA A 133 11.10 -1.42 -10.98
C ALA A 133 11.66 -2.85 -10.87
N TRP A 134 11.71 -3.61 -11.97
CA TRP A 134 12.37 -4.92 -12.01
C TRP A 134 13.85 -4.84 -11.70
N LYS A 135 14.55 -3.80 -12.16
CA LYS A 135 15.95 -3.59 -11.78
C LYS A 135 16.09 -3.39 -10.26
N ALA A 136 15.28 -2.53 -9.65
CA ALA A 136 15.33 -2.31 -8.20
C ALA A 136 15.07 -3.60 -7.39
N LEU A 137 14.16 -4.46 -7.85
CA LEU A 137 13.89 -5.74 -7.18
C LEU A 137 15.00 -6.78 -7.40
N LYS A 138 15.63 -6.80 -8.58
CA LYS A 138 16.79 -7.66 -8.86
C LYS A 138 18.03 -7.24 -8.09
N ASP A 139 18.27 -5.93 -7.96
CA ASP A 139 19.40 -5.41 -7.19
C ASP A 139 19.27 -5.73 -5.69
N LEU A 140 18.07 -6.16 -5.23
CA LEU A 140 17.79 -6.67 -3.88
C LEU A 140 17.61 -8.20 -3.84
N ASP A 141 17.89 -8.90 -4.93
CA ASP A 141 17.74 -10.35 -5.09
C ASP A 141 16.34 -10.91 -4.74
N LEU A 142 15.30 -10.07 -4.82
CA LEU A 142 13.92 -10.46 -4.52
C LEU A 142 13.24 -11.20 -5.67
N ILE A 143 13.74 -11.00 -6.89
CA ILE A 143 13.27 -11.66 -8.11
C ILE A 143 14.43 -11.96 -9.05
N THR A 144 14.19 -12.86 -9.99
CA THR A 144 14.97 -12.97 -11.24
C THR A 144 14.05 -12.76 -12.44
N THR A 145 14.64 -12.36 -13.57
CA THR A 145 13.90 -12.14 -14.82
C THR A 145 14.55 -12.88 -15.97
N ALA A 146 13.75 -13.59 -16.78
CA ALA A 146 14.19 -14.24 -18.00
C ALA A 146 13.34 -13.79 -19.21
N ARG A 147 13.86 -13.98 -20.42
CA ARG A 147 13.06 -13.82 -21.64
C ARG A 147 12.04 -14.95 -21.71
N GLY A 148 10.77 -14.60 -21.74
CA GLY A 148 9.67 -15.53 -21.96
C GLY A 148 9.35 -15.71 -23.45
N SER A 149 8.32 -16.50 -23.74
CA SER A 149 7.80 -16.66 -25.10
C SER A 149 7.17 -15.36 -25.61
N GLN A 150 7.18 -15.15 -26.92
CA GLN A 150 6.47 -14.04 -27.60
C GLN A 150 6.78 -12.64 -27.02
N ARG A 151 8.05 -12.33 -26.70
CA ARG A 151 8.48 -11.04 -26.12
C ARG A 151 7.95 -10.74 -24.70
N ARG A 152 7.38 -11.72 -24.02
CA ARG A 152 7.00 -11.60 -22.61
C ARG A 152 8.22 -11.72 -21.70
N THR A 153 8.08 -11.25 -20.47
CA THR A 153 9.11 -11.41 -19.44
C THR A 153 8.61 -12.42 -18.42
N THR A 154 9.42 -13.44 -18.18
CA THR A 154 9.23 -14.37 -17.06
C THR A 154 9.87 -13.76 -15.84
N VAL A 155 9.09 -13.55 -14.79
CA VAL A 155 9.55 -13.07 -13.48
C VAL A 155 9.42 -14.23 -12.51
N THR A 156 10.51 -14.58 -11.83
CA THR A 156 10.55 -15.64 -10.83
C THR A 156 10.83 -15.03 -9.46
N LYS A 157 10.03 -15.40 -8.47
CA LYS A 157 10.19 -14.95 -7.08
C LYS A 157 11.40 -15.64 -6.43
N CYS A 158 12.16 -14.90 -5.63
CA CYS A 158 13.26 -15.41 -4.80
C CYS A 158 12.88 -15.36 -3.31
N MET A 159 13.79 -15.84 -2.46
CA MET A 159 13.67 -15.69 -1.01
C MET A 159 13.63 -14.21 -0.61
N GLU A 160 12.80 -13.89 0.38
CA GLU A 160 12.54 -12.51 0.78
C GLU A 160 13.70 -11.79 1.50
N ASP A 161 14.75 -12.51 1.84
CA ASP A 161 16.04 -12.00 2.34
C ASP A 161 17.11 -11.89 1.25
N GLY A 162 16.80 -12.27 0.00
CA GLY A 162 17.75 -12.26 -1.13
C GLY A 162 18.72 -13.44 -1.16
N SER A 163 18.57 -14.44 -0.29
CA SER A 163 19.52 -15.56 -0.17
C SER A 163 19.56 -16.51 -1.36
N GLY A 164 18.56 -16.47 -2.26
CA GLY A 164 18.54 -17.31 -3.46
C GLY A 164 17.14 -17.67 -3.96
N PRO A 165 17.02 -18.75 -4.76
CA PRO A 165 15.74 -19.22 -5.30
C PRO A 165 14.70 -19.44 -4.20
N TYR A 166 13.44 -19.13 -4.49
CA TYR A 166 12.37 -19.32 -3.52
C TYR A 166 12.18 -20.80 -3.19
N GLU A 167 12.21 -21.11 -1.90
CA GLU A 167 11.84 -22.41 -1.37
C GLU A 167 10.52 -22.31 -0.59
N PRO A 168 9.59 -23.27 -0.74
CA PRO A 168 8.44 -23.35 0.16
C PRO A 168 8.90 -23.52 1.62
N PRO A 169 8.14 -23.01 2.60
CA PRO A 169 8.45 -23.22 4.02
C PRO A 169 8.63 -24.71 4.34
N ALA A 170 9.85 -25.09 4.74
CA ALA A 170 10.15 -26.44 5.21
C ALA A 170 9.99 -26.59 6.74
N ASN A 171 10.05 -25.48 7.48
CA ASN A 171 10.19 -25.49 8.94
C ASN A 171 8.93 -25.01 9.68
N VAL A 172 8.56 -25.74 10.73
CA VAL A 172 7.60 -25.30 11.74
C VAL A 172 8.26 -24.17 12.55
N GLY A 173 7.83 -22.93 12.35
CA GLY A 173 8.32 -21.77 13.11
C GLY A 173 8.69 -20.55 12.28
N GLU A 174 8.77 -20.68 10.96
CA GLU A 174 9.04 -19.54 10.09
C GLU A 174 7.89 -18.51 10.15
N LYS A 175 8.25 -17.25 10.40
CA LYS A 175 7.28 -16.18 10.63
C LYS A 175 6.89 -15.50 9.32
N TYR A 176 5.59 -15.41 9.08
CA TYR A 176 5.01 -14.76 7.91
C TYR A 176 4.02 -13.68 8.33
N LEU A 177 3.95 -12.62 7.54
CA LEU A 177 2.78 -11.74 7.49
C LEU A 177 1.83 -12.24 6.38
N GLN A 178 0.54 -11.98 6.56
CA GLN A 178 -0.50 -12.36 5.62
C GLN A 178 -1.07 -11.09 5.01
N LEU A 179 -0.68 -10.76 3.78
CA LEU A 179 -1.21 -9.61 3.04
C LEU A 179 -2.58 -9.98 2.44
N PRO A 180 -3.69 -9.36 2.87
CA PRO A 180 -5.02 -9.63 2.32
C PRO A 180 -5.16 -9.13 0.88
N PHE A 181 -5.99 -9.80 0.06
CA PHE A 181 -6.29 -9.38 -1.31
C PHE A 181 -6.99 -8.01 -1.37
N GLU A 182 -7.69 -7.66 -0.28
CA GLU A 182 -8.32 -6.38 -0.05
C GLU A 182 -7.34 -5.21 -0.17
N TYR A 183 -6.02 -5.44 -0.02
CA TYR A 183 -5.00 -4.44 -0.36
C TYR A 183 -5.12 -3.92 -1.80
N TRP A 184 -5.43 -4.80 -2.76
CA TRP A 184 -5.65 -4.42 -4.15
C TRP A 184 -7.09 -4.02 -4.42
N GLU A 185 -8.05 -4.79 -3.90
CA GLU A 185 -9.48 -4.62 -4.20
C GLU A 185 -10.03 -3.32 -3.63
N GLU A 186 -9.57 -2.89 -2.45
CA GLU A 186 -9.93 -1.60 -1.85
C GLU A 186 -9.05 -0.44 -2.34
N GLY A 187 -8.15 -0.70 -3.29
CA GLY A 187 -7.27 0.32 -3.87
C GLY A 187 -6.16 0.82 -2.93
N LEU A 188 -5.77 0.08 -1.89
CA LEU A 188 -4.73 0.55 -0.97
C LEU A 188 -3.38 0.76 -1.65
N HIS A 189 -3.09 -0.01 -2.70
CA HIS A 189 -1.91 0.16 -3.55
C HIS A 189 -1.84 1.52 -4.27
N THR A 190 -2.93 2.28 -4.36
CA THR A 190 -2.94 3.65 -4.91
C THR A 190 -3.22 4.70 -3.85
N LYS A 191 -4.06 4.39 -2.85
CA LYS A 191 -4.45 5.32 -1.78
C LYS A 191 -3.31 5.58 -0.78
N LEU A 192 -2.55 4.54 -0.44
CA LEU A 192 -1.46 4.67 0.53
C LEU A 192 -0.20 5.21 -0.12
N THR A 193 0.49 6.08 0.62
CA THR A 193 1.86 6.47 0.32
C THR A 193 2.81 5.28 0.52
N LEU A 194 4.04 5.36 -0.01
CA LEU A 194 5.08 4.35 0.26
C LEU A 194 5.32 4.15 1.77
N ALA A 195 5.21 5.21 2.58
CA ALA A 195 5.34 5.12 4.03
C ALA A 195 4.16 4.35 4.66
N GLY A 196 2.93 4.65 4.23
CA GLY A 196 1.74 3.92 4.65
C GLY A 196 1.79 2.44 4.26
N LYS A 197 2.21 2.12 3.03
CA LYS A 197 2.44 0.74 2.58
C LYS A 197 3.44 0.00 3.46
N ALA A 198 4.57 0.63 3.78
CA ALA A 198 5.57 0.04 4.67
C ALA A 198 5.02 -0.22 6.08
N MET A 199 4.33 0.77 6.66
CA MET A 199 3.71 0.63 7.97
C MET A 199 2.57 -0.39 7.99
N PHE A 200 1.84 -0.55 6.89
CA PHE A 200 0.80 -1.57 6.75
C PHE A 200 1.39 -2.98 6.85
N LEU A 201 2.48 -3.25 6.13
CA LEU A 201 3.18 -4.52 6.19
C LEU A 201 3.73 -4.80 7.60
N ILE A 202 4.30 -3.78 8.27
CA ILE A 202 4.79 -3.88 9.65
C ILE A 202 3.64 -4.17 10.63
N ALA A 203 2.48 -3.55 10.46
CA ALA A 203 1.29 -3.80 11.26
C ALA A 203 0.77 -5.23 11.09
N LEU A 204 0.75 -5.75 9.86
CA LEU A 204 0.39 -7.14 9.57
C LEU A 204 1.34 -8.14 10.25
N ALA A 205 2.63 -7.79 10.36
CA ALA A 205 3.64 -8.64 10.98
C ALA A 205 3.54 -8.72 12.51
N GLN A 206 2.78 -7.83 13.18
CA GLN A 206 2.67 -7.84 14.64
C GLN A 206 1.90 -9.06 15.19
N ARG A 207 0.98 -9.64 14.39
CA ARG A 207 0.19 -10.85 14.73
C ARG A 207 -0.49 -10.75 16.12
N LYS A 208 -1.01 -9.57 16.47
CA LYS A 208 -1.81 -9.25 17.67
C LYS A 208 -3.00 -8.37 17.30
N HIS A 209 -4.10 -8.48 18.03
CA HIS A 209 -5.28 -7.60 17.88
C HIS A 209 -5.00 -6.13 18.20
N LYS A 210 -4.16 -5.90 19.21
CA LYS A 210 -3.68 -4.57 19.61
C LYS A 210 -2.18 -4.63 19.71
N PHE A 211 -1.49 -3.64 19.15
CA PHE A 211 -0.03 -3.60 19.14
C PHE A 211 0.49 -2.16 19.22
N PRO A 212 1.65 -1.96 19.85
CA PRO A 212 2.29 -0.66 19.89
C PRO A 212 3.04 -0.40 18.59
N LEU A 213 2.93 0.81 18.05
CA LEU A 213 3.78 1.29 16.95
C LEU A 213 4.72 2.37 17.47
N VAL A 214 5.73 1.97 18.24
CA VAL A 214 6.69 2.92 18.84
C VAL A 214 7.73 3.34 17.80
N HIS A 215 7.78 4.63 17.47
CA HIS A 215 8.60 5.15 16.38
C HIS A 215 10.08 4.77 16.51
N ALA A 216 10.65 4.92 17.72
CA ALA A 216 12.07 4.62 17.96
C ALA A 216 12.40 3.14 17.72
N ARG A 217 11.58 2.21 18.21
CA ARG A 217 11.79 0.76 18.01
C ARG A 217 11.56 0.34 16.57
N ILE A 218 10.57 0.92 15.90
CA ILE A 218 10.34 0.63 14.48
C ILE A 218 11.53 1.12 13.64
N SER A 219 12.06 2.29 13.98
CA SER A 219 13.24 2.84 13.30
C SER A 219 14.46 1.94 13.47
N GLU A 220 14.69 1.44 14.68
CA GLU A 220 15.75 0.48 14.99
C GLU A 220 15.55 -0.86 14.24
N TRP A 221 14.37 -1.47 14.35
CA TRP A 221 14.14 -2.83 13.84
C TRP A 221 13.98 -2.92 12.32
N TYR A 222 13.33 -1.94 11.72
CA TYR A 222 13.01 -1.93 10.29
C TYR A 222 13.85 -0.92 9.50
N GLY A 223 14.73 -0.17 10.18
CA GLY A 223 15.64 0.79 9.54
C GLY A 223 14.96 1.98 8.88
N LEU A 224 13.71 2.26 9.25
CA LEU A 224 12.92 3.38 8.69
C LEU A 224 13.19 4.66 9.48
N ALA A 225 13.22 5.82 8.81
CA ALA A 225 13.33 7.09 9.52
C ALA A 225 12.08 7.35 10.38
N GLN A 226 12.25 7.92 11.58
CA GLN A 226 11.12 8.20 12.47
C GLN A 226 10.01 9.05 11.82
N LYS A 227 10.40 10.00 10.96
CA LYS A 227 9.44 10.80 10.18
C LYS A 227 8.64 9.93 9.21
N THR A 228 9.29 8.98 8.53
CA THR A 228 8.61 8.01 7.66
C THR A 228 7.64 7.13 8.43
N VAL A 229 8.03 6.70 9.65
CA VAL A 229 7.15 5.93 10.53
C VAL A 229 5.94 6.75 10.94
N ALA A 230 6.14 8.00 11.39
CA ALA A 230 5.05 8.90 11.77
C ALA A 230 4.07 9.11 10.60
N SER A 231 4.59 9.56 9.44
CA SER A 231 3.76 9.78 8.25
C SER A 231 3.05 8.51 7.79
N GLY A 232 3.68 7.34 7.90
CA GLY A 232 3.04 6.08 7.55
C GLY A 232 1.94 5.65 8.52
N ILE A 233 2.06 5.97 9.81
CA ILE A 233 0.99 5.74 10.79
C ILE A 233 -0.18 6.67 10.51
N ASP A 234 0.10 7.96 10.29
CA ASP A 234 -0.91 8.98 9.99
C ASP A 234 -1.69 8.58 8.72
N ASP A 235 -0.99 8.21 7.65
CA ASP A 235 -1.58 7.76 6.38
C ASP A 235 -2.52 6.55 6.56
N LEU A 236 -2.17 5.59 7.42
CA LEU A 236 -3.06 4.46 7.72
C LEU A 236 -4.29 4.84 8.55
N VAL A 237 -4.16 5.82 9.44
CA VAL A 237 -5.29 6.32 10.25
C VAL A 237 -6.23 7.13 9.37
N GLU A 238 -5.70 8.03 8.54
CA GLU A 238 -6.46 8.85 7.61
C GLU A 238 -7.24 8.01 6.59
N ASN A 239 -6.65 6.90 6.12
CA ASN A 239 -7.31 5.95 5.23
C ASN A 239 -8.20 4.91 5.96
N GLY A 240 -8.39 5.03 7.28
CA GLY A 240 -9.29 4.17 8.06
C GLY A 240 -8.83 2.70 8.21
N ILE A 241 -7.56 2.41 7.92
CA ILE A 241 -6.98 1.06 8.00
C ILE A 241 -6.50 0.75 9.41
N LEU A 242 -6.06 1.78 10.14
CA LEU A 242 -5.55 1.69 11.49
C LEU A 242 -6.39 2.55 12.42
N ALA A 243 -6.74 2.02 13.60
CA ALA A 243 -7.45 2.76 14.64
C ALA A 243 -6.68 2.74 15.96
N PRO A 244 -6.67 3.83 16.74
CA PRO A 244 -6.24 3.81 18.13
C PRO A 244 -7.02 2.75 18.93
N ALA A 245 -6.32 2.04 19.80
CA ALA A 245 -6.84 0.90 20.56
C ALA A 245 -6.55 1.01 22.07
N GLY A 246 -6.34 2.23 22.56
CA GLY A 246 -6.03 2.54 23.96
C GLY A 246 -4.52 2.70 24.20
N PHE A 247 -4.10 2.43 25.44
CA PHE A 247 -2.71 2.56 25.87
C PHE A 247 -2.25 1.30 26.61
N GLU A 248 -0.97 0.99 26.47
CA GLU A 248 -0.29 0.01 27.30
C GLU A 248 0.63 0.73 28.28
N TYR A 249 0.50 0.41 29.56
CA TYR A 249 1.37 0.92 30.61
C TYR A 249 2.48 -0.10 30.88
N PHE A 250 3.69 0.39 31.14
CA PHE A 250 4.84 -0.44 31.44
C PHE A 250 5.73 0.24 32.47
N ASP A 251 6.44 -0.56 33.28
CA ASP A 251 7.37 -0.03 34.26
C ASP A 251 8.65 0.47 33.58
N THR A 252 9.14 1.64 34.02
CA THR A 252 10.35 2.24 33.48
C THR A 252 10.99 3.18 34.49
N LEU A 253 12.32 3.17 34.56
CA LEU A 253 13.09 4.13 35.35
C LEU A 253 13.26 5.47 34.63
N ALA A 254 12.90 5.57 33.35
CA ALA A 254 13.03 6.79 32.56
C ALA A 254 11.98 7.86 32.94
N ALA A 255 10.89 7.46 33.61
CA ALA A 255 9.86 8.36 34.11
C ALA A 255 9.96 8.45 35.63
N ARG A 256 9.78 9.66 36.19
CA ARG A 256 9.82 9.90 37.64
C ARG A 256 8.79 9.05 38.42
N SER A 257 7.66 8.75 37.80
CA SER A 257 6.58 7.92 38.35
C SER A 257 6.93 6.43 38.40
N GLY A 258 8.04 6.00 37.78
CA GLY A 258 8.35 4.58 37.57
C GLY A 258 7.49 3.92 36.47
N ARG A 259 6.60 4.66 35.80
CA ARG A 259 5.64 4.14 34.81
C ARG A 259 5.64 4.96 33.53
N GLY A 260 5.75 4.25 32.41
CA GLY A 260 5.55 4.76 31.06
C GLY A 260 4.22 4.31 30.48
N SER A 261 3.79 4.98 29.41
CA SER A 261 2.67 4.54 28.60
C SER A 261 3.02 4.61 27.12
N ARG A 262 2.40 3.78 26.30
CA ARG A 262 2.50 3.83 24.84
C ARG A 262 1.15 3.61 24.18
N PRO A 263 0.84 4.32 23.08
CA PRO A 263 -0.40 4.11 22.35
C PRO A 263 -0.40 2.71 21.71
N LEU A 264 -1.56 2.07 21.79
CA LEU A 264 -1.85 0.85 21.06
C LEU A 264 -2.70 1.18 19.84
N TYR A 265 -2.49 0.40 18.78
CA TYR A 265 -3.25 0.47 17.55
C TYR A 265 -3.81 -0.90 17.19
N ARG A 266 -4.81 -0.92 16.32
CA ARG A 266 -5.35 -2.14 15.71
C ARG A 266 -5.64 -1.92 14.23
N LEU A 267 -5.49 -2.97 13.44
CA LEU A 267 -5.97 -3.00 12.06
C LEU A 267 -7.50 -3.14 12.05
N VAL A 268 -8.16 -2.32 11.25
CA VAL A 268 -9.62 -2.32 11.07
C VAL A 268 -10.01 -3.38 10.04
N ARG A 269 -11.28 -3.85 10.08
CA ARG A 269 -11.80 -4.73 9.02
C ARG A 269 -11.84 -3.97 7.68
N PRO A 270 -11.57 -4.64 6.55
CA PRO A 270 -11.30 -6.08 6.40
C PRO A 270 -9.83 -6.48 6.70
N PHE A 271 -8.93 -5.52 6.89
CA PHE A 271 -7.47 -5.72 6.97
C PHE A 271 -6.93 -6.34 8.26
N HIS A 272 -7.80 -6.60 9.25
CA HIS A 272 -7.42 -7.30 10.47
C HIS A 272 -6.75 -8.66 10.20
N GLN A 273 -5.91 -9.08 11.13
CA GLN A 273 -5.13 -10.30 10.99
C GLN A 273 -6.05 -11.52 11.02
N ARG A 274 -6.01 -12.33 9.95
CA ARG A 274 -6.75 -13.59 9.86
C ARG A 274 -6.12 -14.68 10.73
N GLY A 275 -6.98 -15.53 11.30
CA GLY A 275 -6.57 -16.67 12.12
C GLY A 275 -6.16 -16.33 13.55
N LEU A 276 -6.38 -15.08 14.01
CA LEU A 276 -6.34 -14.78 15.43
C LEU A 276 -7.63 -15.27 16.12
N PRO A 277 -7.56 -15.76 17.37
CA PRO A 277 -8.74 -16.10 18.13
C PRO A 277 -9.64 -14.86 18.28
N PRO A 278 -10.99 -15.01 18.29
CA PRO A 278 -11.92 -13.88 18.29
C PRO A 278 -11.83 -12.99 19.56
N THR A 279 -11.19 -13.50 20.62
CA THR A 279 -10.92 -12.76 21.87
C THR A 279 -10.05 -11.52 21.60
N GLY A 280 -10.66 -10.33 21.63
CA GLY A 280 -9.98 -9.05 21.38
C GLY A 280 -10.55 -8.21 20.23
N LEU A 281 -11.53 -8.76 19.47
CA LEU A 281 -12.28 -8.05 18.44
C LEU A 281 -13.46 -7.22 18.98
N GLU A 282 -13.46 -6.87 20.28
CA GLU A 282 -14.55 -6.10 20.90
C GLU A 282 -14.95 -4.91 20.01
N ALA A 283 -16.24 -4.89 19.67
CA ALA A 283 -16.84 -3.82 18.90
C ALA A 283 -16.64 -2.53 19.68
N PHE A 284 -15.84 -1.62 19.13
CA PHE A 284 -15.91 -0.25 19.62
C PHE A 284 -17.26 0.31 19.17
N PRO A 285 -17.99 0.99 20.07
CA PRO A 285 -19.19 1.70 19.66
C PRO A 285 -18.80 2.67 18.54
N ALA A 286 -19.65 2.74 17.51
CA ALA A 286 -19.60 3.80 16.52
C ALA A 286 -19.46 5.14 17.26
N GLN A 287 -18.56 5.99 16.79
CA GLN A 287 -18.27 7.28 17.41
C GLN A 287 -19.60 7.98 17.73
N THR A 288 -19.89 8.16 19.02
CA THR A 288 -20.95 9.06 19.44
C THR A 288 -20.56 10.44 18.94
N GLU A 289 -21.33 10.98 18.00
CA GLU A 289 -21.26 12.38 17.62
C GLU A 289 -21.31 13.20 18.90
N ALA A 290 -20.19 13.83 19.26
CA ALA A 290 -20.16 14.80 20.33
C ALA A 290 -20.96 16.02 19.85
N GLY A 291 -22.12 16.20 20.46
CA GLY A 291 -23.00 17.33 20.24
C GLY A 291 -22.30 18.67 20.44
N LYS A 292 -22.75 19.64 19.66
CA LYS A 292 -22.75 21.06 20.01
C LYS A 292 -23.55 21.30 21.29
#